data_AF-A0A842KQE3-F1
#
_entry.id   AF-A0A842KQE3-F1
#
_cell.length_a   1.000
_cell.length_b   1.000
_cell.length_c   1.000
_cell.angle_alpha   90.00
_cell.angle_beta   90.00
_cell.angle_gamma   90.00
#
_symmetry.space_group_name_H-M   'P 1'
#
loop_
_entity.id
_entity.type
_entity.pdbx_description
1 polymer ?
#
loop_
_entity_poly.entity_id
_entity_poly.type
_entity_poly.pdbx_seq_one_letter_code
_entity_poly.pdbx_strand_id
1 'polypeptide(L)'
;MHPLALPHNATKATLYIILSFLLLSVSVDIAVCSQNVTSSTPVLFFYEEGCLKCQQALPVIEDITNTYGNNFTSHEIISSFGLARMYGISVVPAVVVNNSIIITYYDYQGNLTLLRELLTIAIARSENQTINMSEHNLSKISTDNNVTISTNNRDKINGLSPYLVFLAGLFAGFNPCILAVMAFLATLILSSSEGHKGIFKMISGFCTGIFFTYMLVGLSILGTIQMLPSLKSIITTTMVVLIFILGCWQIYDAYHLKKKSRSTFQTPKALIKLLEKTSKGNIFLLSFVSGGIFSLVKAPCVGGIYFSIL
;
A
#
# COMPACT_ATOMS: atom_id res chain seq x y z
N MET A 1 4.86 -40.20 -38.01
CA MET A 1 6.15 -39.49 -37.86
C MET A 1 6.20 -38.88 -36.47
N HIS A 2 7.27 -39.19 -35.72
CA HIS A 2 7.48 -38.97 -34.28
C HIS A 2 7.10 -37.56 -33.76
N PRO A 3 6.41 -37.43 -32.60
CA PRO A 3 6.39 -36.18 -31.87
C PRO A 3 7.66 -36.07 -31.00
N LEU A 4 8.44 -35.02 -31.27
CA LEU A 4 9.59 -34.59 -30.47
C LEU A 4 9.15 -34.21 -29.04
N ALA A 5 9.72 -34.89 -28.06
CA ALA A 5 9.56 -34.63 -26.64
C ALA A 5 10.34 -33.36 -26.24
N LEU A 6 9.64 -32.37 -25.68
CA LEU A 6 10.26 -31.22 -25.01
C LEU A 6 10.67 -31.64 -23.58
N PRO A 7 11.92 -31.37 -23.16
CA PRO A 7 12.50 -31.98 -21.96
C PRO A 7 11.98 -31.36 -20.66
N HIS A 8 11.59 -32.24 -19.74
CA HIS A 8 11.09 -31.98 -18.38
C HIS A 8 12.10 -31.26 -17.44
N ASN A 9 13.33 -31.00 -17.90
CA ASN A 9 14.38 -30.37 -17.11
C ASN A 9 14.32 -28.83 -17.08
N ALA A 10 13.71 -28.19 -18.08
CA ALA A 10 13.67 -26.72 -18.16
C ALA A 10 12.76 -26.09 -17.08
N THR A 11 11.67 -26.76 -16.70
CA THR A 11 10.72 -26.27 -15.69
C THR A 11 11.27 -26.36 -14.27
N LYS A 12 12.06 -27.39 -13.97
CA LYS A 12 12.75 -27.53 -12.68
C LYS A 12 13.86 -26.49 -12.52
N ALA A 13 14.64 -26.25 -13.57
CA ALA A 13 15.69 -25.22 -13.56
C ALA A 13 15.13 -23.82 -13.30
N THR A 14 13.99 -23.49 -13.90
CA THR A 14 13.33 -22.19 -13.71
C THR A 14 12.81 -22.00 -12.27
N LEU A 15 12.30 -23.08 -11.64
CA LEU A 15 11.87 -23.07 -10.24
C LEU A 15 13.05 -22.90 -9.26
N TYR A 16 14.19 -23.55 -9.51
CA TYR A 16 15.40 -23.41 -8.69
C TYR A 16 16.03 -22.03 -8.81
N ILE A 17 15.98 -21.40 -9.98
CA ILE A 17 16.47 -20.03 -10.17
C ILE A 17 15.61 -19.04 -9.38
N ILE A 18 14.27 -19.19 -9.41
CA ILE A 18 13.35 -18.34 -8.64
C ILE A 18 13.56 -18.55 -7.12
N LEU A 19 13.71 -19.80 -6.68
CA LEU A 19 13.95 -20.13 -5.26
C LEU A 19 15.33 -19.63 -4.78
N SER A 20 16.35 -19.71 -5.63
CA SER A 20 17.69 -19.17 -5.37
C SER A 20 17.70 -17.64 -5.31
N PHE A 21 16.90 -16.97 -6.15
CA PHE A 21 16.77 -15.51 -6.13
C PHE A 21 16.03 -15.03 -4.88
N LEU A 22 15.04 -15.81 -4.41
CA LEU A 22 14.28 -15.56 -3.17
C LEU A 22 15.14 -15.78 -1.90
N LEU A 23 16.09 -16.71 -1.95
CA LEU A 23 17.05 -16.98 -0.86
C LEU A 23 18.19 -15.94 -0.81
N LEU A 24 18.56 -15.32 -1.93
CA LEU A 24 19.62 -14.30 -1.99
C LEU A 24 19.16 -12.93 -1.44
N SER A 25 17.85 -12.63 -1.47
CA SER A 25 17.29 -11.36 -0.98
C SER A 25 17.18 -11.26 0.55
N VAL A 26 17.57 -12.30 1.29
CA VAL A 26 17.41 -12.38 2.76
C VAL A 26 18.67 -11.94 3.53
N SER A 27 19.77 -11.62 2.84
CA SER A 27 21.07 -11.42 3.50
C SER A 27 21.66 -10.03 3.26
N VAL A 28 21.26 -8.99 4.02
CA VAL A 28 22.09 -7.79 4.26
C VAL A 28 21.80 -7.18 5.64
N ASP A 29 22.88 -6.72 6.26
CA ASP A 29 23.20 -6.47 7.67
C ASP A 29 22.47 -5.36 8.45
N ILE A 30 22.54 -5.54 9.77
CA ILE A 30 22.23 -4.56 10.82
C ILE A 30 23.47 -3.68 11.05
N ALA A 31 23.33 -2.37 10.89
CA ALA A 31 24.27 -1.39 11.43
C ALA A 31 23.51 -0.37 12.29
N VAL A 32 23.87 -0.31 13.57
CA VAL A 32 23.39 0.66 14.57
C VAL A 32 24.37 1.83 14.62
N CYS A 33 23.88 3.05 14.79
CA CYS A 33 24.65 4.15 15.37
C CYS A 33 23.75 5.00 16.29
N SER A 34 24.19 5.19 17.54
CA SER A 34 23.63 6.14 18.52
C SER A 34 24.28 7.51 18.39
N GLN A 35 23.57 8.60 18.74
CA GLN A 35 24.16 9.93 18.89
C GLN A 35 23.81 10.61 20.23
N ASN A 36 24.81 11.36 20.72
CA ASN A 36 24.90 12.13 21.95
C ASN A 36 24.04 13.42 21.88
N VAL A 37 23.35 13.75 22.98
CA VAL A 37 22.48 14.95 23.08
C VAL A 37 23.26 16.14 23.63
N THR A 38 23.38 17.21 22.83
CA THR A 38 23.72 18.56 23.30
C THR A 38 22.41 19.30 23.55
N SER A 39 22.31 20.06 24.64
CA SER A 39 21.12 20.82 25.04
C SER A 39 20.77 21.87 23.99
N SER A 40 19.87 21.49 23.10
CA SER A 40 19.43 22.21 21.93
C SER A 40 17.91 22.08 21.86
N THR A 41 17.18 23.15 21.47
CA THR A 41 15.71 23.11 21.55
C THR A 41 15.19 22.02 20.62
N PRO A 42 14.40 21.06 21.13
CA PRO A 42 13.96 19.93 20.33
C PRO A 42 12.89 20.39 19.33
N VAL A 43 13.13 20.13 18.05
CA VAL A 43 12.19 20.35 16.96
C VAL A 43 11.78 19.00 16.42
N LEU A 44 10.57 18.57 16.76
CA LEU A 44 10.01 17.29 16.33
C LEU A 44 9.14 17.50 15.10
N PHE A 45 9.45 16.82 14.00
CA PHE A 45 8.66 16.86 12.78
C PHE A 45 7.91 15.55 12.57
N PHE A 46 6.59 15.61 12.47
CA PHE A 46 5.73 14.46 12.19
C PHE A 46 5.34 14.41 10.71
N TYR A 47 5.63 13.27 10.07
CA TYR A 47 5.36 13.02 8.65
C TYR A 47 4.74 11.64 8.43
N GLU A 48 4.31 11.37 7.19
CA GLU A 48 3.81 10.07 6.73
C GLU A 48 4.46 9.75 5.38
N GLU A 49 4.81 8.49 5.14
CA GLU A 49 5.39 8.08 3.87
C GLU A 49 4.42 8.35 2.70
N GLY A 50 4.91 8.92 1.60
CA GLY A 50 4.07 9.30 0.45
C GLY A 50 3.32 10.63 0.60
N CYS A 51 3.49 11.33 1.72
CA CYS A 51 2.89 12.66 1.93
C CYS A 51 3.60 13.75 1.09
N LEU A 52 2.98 14.14 -0.04
CA LEU A 52 3.50 15.21 -0.91
C LEU A 52 3.68 16.54 -0.16
N LYS A 53 2.75 16.87 0.74
CA LYS A 53 2.79 18.10 1.56
C LYS A 53 3.97 18.09 2.54
N CYS A 54 4.30 16.92 3.08
CA CYS A 54 5.43 16.73 3.98
C CYS A 54 6.75 16.90 3.22
N GLN A 55 6.84 16.34 2.01
CA GLN A 55 8.00 16.49 1.14
C GLN A 55 8.29 17.97 0.78
N GLN A 56 7.25 18.79 0.64
CA GLN A 56 7.37 20.22 0.37
C GLN A 56 7.78 21.03 1.59
N ALA A 57 7.30 20.67 2.79
CA ALA A 57 7.59 21.37 4.02
C ALA A 57 8.98 21.03 4.60
N LEU A 58 9.42 19.78 4.42
CA LEU A 58 10.69 19.26 4.96
C LEU A 58 11.92 20.16 4.70
N PRO A 59 12.23 20.60 3.47
CA PRO A 59 13.44 21.41 3.21
C PRO A 59 13.42 22.76 3.94
N VAL A 60 12.24 23.35 4.14
CA VAL A 60 12.09 24.64 4.86
C VAL A 60 12.33 24.45 6.35
N ILE A 61 11.83 23.34 6.91
CA ILE A 61 11.99 23.01 8.33
C ILE A 61 13.46 22.71 8.62
N GLU A 62 14.12 21.92 7.76
CA GLU A 62 15.52 21.55 7.90
C GLU A 62 16.45 22.77 7.78
N ASP A 63 16.21 23.67 6.82
CA ASP A 63 16.95 24.94 6.65
C ASP A 63 16.94 25.78 7.94
N ILE A 64 15.76 26.00 8.52
CA ILE A 64 15.63 26.81 9.74
C ILE A 64 16.26 26.08 10.92
N THR A 65 16.00 24.79 11.09
CA THR A 65 16.48 24.04 12.25
C THR A 65 18.01 23.98 12.26
N ASN A 66 18.64 23.82 11.10
CA ASN A 66 20.09 23.90 10.92
C ASN A 66 20.63 25.32 11.18
N THR A 67 19.93 26.36 10.74
CA THR A 67 20.34 27.76 10.95
C THR A 67 20.40 28.13 12.43
N TYR A 68 19.48 27.62 13.24
CA TYR A 68 19.41 27.87 14.68
C TYR A 68 20.14 26.82 15.53
N GLY A 69 20.77 25.80 14.93
CA GLY A 69 21.48 24.75 15.66
C GLY A 69 20.58 23.88 16.55
N ASN A 70 19.30 23.76 16.17
CA ASN A 70 18.28 23.05 16.93
C ASN A 70 18.32 21.54 16.70
N ASN A 71 17.91 20.73 17.69
CA ASN A 71 17.92 19.28 17.57
C ASN A 71 16.70 18.83 16.78
N PHE A 72 16.88 18.62 15.48
CA PHE A 72 15.84 18.17 14.56
C PHE A 72 15.64 16.66 14.67
N THR A 73 14.42 16.22 15.01
CA THR A 73 14.05 14.81 14.94
C THR A 73 12.78 14.62 14.12
N SER A 74 12.87 13.83 13.05
CA SER A 74 11.72 13.44 12.24
C SER A 74 11.11 12.13 12.75
N HIS A 75 9.80 12.10 12.95
CA HIS A 75 9.03 10.95 13.39
C HIS A 75 7.93 10.65 12.38
N GLU A 76 7.85 9.41 11.92
CA GLU A 76 6.68 8.98 11.16
C GLU A 76 5.48 8.83 12.11
N ILE A 77 4.33 9.39 11.75
CA ILE A 77 3.14 9.47 12.62
C ILE A 77 2.60 8.10 13.02
N ILE A 78 2.74 7.09 12.15
CA ILE A 78 2.26 5.72 12.40
C ILE A 78 3.18 5.01 13.39
N SER A 79 4.50 5.04 13.17
CA SER A 79 5.47 4.38 14.06
C SER A 79 5.55 5.08 15.43
N SER A 80 5.37 6.40 15.46
CA SER A 80 5.42 7.23 16.68
C SER A 80 4.04 7.69 17.15
N PHE A 81 2.99 6.88 16.91
CA PHE A 81 1.60 7.25 17.21
C PHE A 81 1.37 7.65 18.67
N GLY A 82 2.01 6.97 19.61
CA GLY A 82 1.92 7.31 21.03
C GLY A 82 2.41 8.73 21.33
N LEU A 83 3.55 9.12 20.74
CA LEU A 83 4.14 10.45 20.87
C LEU A 83 3.28 11.51 20.17
N ALA A 84 2.81 11.24 18.94
CA ALA A 84 1.92 12.14 18.21
C ALA A 84 0.62 12.42 18.98
N ARG A 85 0.04 11.39 19.61
CA ARG A 85 -1.17 11.50 20.43
C ARG A 85 -0.95 12.35 21.68
N MET A 86 0.23 12.31 22.30
CA MET A 86 0.53 13.18 23.46
C MET A 86 0.47 14.67 23.09
N TYR A 87 0.87 15.02 21.87
CA TYR A 87 0.77 16.39 21.35
C TYR A 87 -0.58 16.68 20.66
N GLY A 88 -1.54 15.75 20.64
CA GLY A 88 -2.81 15.95 19.97
C GLY A 88 -2.72 16.01 18.43
N ILE A 89 -1.64 15.48 17.85
CA ILE A 89 -1.39 15.49 16.40
C ILE A 89 -2.15 14.34 15.76
N SER A 90 -3.13 14.69 14.93
CA SER A 90 -3.94 13.75 14.13
C SER A 90 -3.72 13.91 12.62
N VAL A 91 -2.97 14.94 12.20
CA VAL A 91 -2.70 15.27 10.81
C VAL A 91 -1.23 15.60 10.61
N VAL A 92 -0.70 15.27 9.43
CA VAL A 92 0.65 15.64 8.99
C VAL A 92 0.58 16.52 7.74
N PRO A 93 1.62 17.34 7.46
CA PRO A 93 2.80 17.61 8.28
C PRO A 93 2.48 18.40 9.57
N ALA A 94 3.16 18.07 10.66
CA ALA A 94 3.10 18.81 11.92
C ALA A 94 4.51 18.97 12.52
N VAL A 95 4.79 20.12 13.11
CA VAL A 95 6.06 20.45 13.77
C VAL A 95 5.78 20.81 15.22
N VAL A 96 6.52 20.24 16.15
CA VAL A 96 6.49 20.61 17.56
C VAL A 96 7.82 21.24 17.93
N VAL A 97 7.78 22.47 18.44
CA VAL A 97 8.95 23.22 18.90
C VAL A 97 8.92 23.30 20.42
N ASN A 98 10.06 22.94 21.05
CA ASN A 98 10.25 23.01 22.50
C ASN A 98 9.13 22.31 23.30
N ASN A 99 8.66 21.17 22.79
CA ASN A 99 7.61 20.33 23.40
C ASN A 99 6.27 21.04 23.70
N SER A 100 6.03 22.25 23.16
CA SER A 100 4.89 23.07 23.58
C SER A 100 4.18 23.74 22.41
N ILE A 101 4.93 24.25 21.44
CA ILE A 101 4.38 24.99 20.30
C ILE A 101 4.16 24.00 19.15
N ILE A 102 2.93 23.88 18.66
CA ILE A 102 2.56 22.94 17.61
C ILE A 102 2.15 23.75 16.37
N ILE A 103 2.76 23.45 15.24
CA ILE A 103 2.45 24.04 13.93
C ILE A 103 1.98 22.90 13.03
N THR A 104 0.75 22.98 12.55
CA THR A 104 0.12 21.99 11.67
C THR A 104 -0.05 22.54 10.26
N TYR A 105 -0.37 21.66 9.31
CA TYR A 105 -0.72 22.08 7.94
C TYR A 105 -1.83 23.15 7.90
N TYR A 106 -2.75 23.17 8.87
CA TYR A 106 -3.85 24.14 8.89
C TYR A 106 -3.39 25.58 9.14
N ASP A 107 -2.24 25.76 9.81
CA ASP A 107 -1.74 27.08 10.21
C ASP A 107 -1.12 27.86 9.04
N TYR A 108 -0.58 27.15 8.05
CA TYR A 108 0.06 27.77 6.89
C TYR A 108 -0.56 27.38 5.54
N GLN A 109 -1.42 26.34 5.51
CA GLN A 109 -2.20 25.91 4.34
C GLN A 109 -1.39 25.69 3.05
N GLY A 110 -0.10 25.34 3.17
CA GLY A 110 0.81 25.15 2.04
C GLY A 110 1.65 26.40 1.67
N ASN A 111 1.44 27.55 2.32
CA ASN A 111 2.30 28.71 2.17
C ASN A 111 3.63 28.52 2.95
N LEU A 112 4.69 28.18 2.23
CA LEU A 112 6.02 27.92 2.81
C LEU A 112 6.68 29.16 3.45
N THR A 113 6.33 30.36 2.99
CA THR A 113 6.86 31.60 3.58
C THR A 113 6.27 31.82 4.97
N LEU A 114 4.95 31.56 5.11
CA LEU A 114 4.26 31.63 6.39
C LEU A 114 4.74 30.53 7.35
N LEU A 115 4.99 29.32 6.84
CA LEU A 115 5.62 28.25 7.64
C LEU A 115 6.98 28.68 8.18
N ARG A 116 7.81 29.32 7.35
CA ARG A 116 9.12 29.83 7.74
C ARG A 116 9.02 30.85 8.86
N GLU A 117 8.09 31.80 8.74
CA GLU A 117 7.84 32.83 9.75
C GLU A 117 7.36 32.22 11.08
N LEU A 118 6.35 31.35 11.05
CA LEU A 118 5.80 30.70 12.24
C LEU A 118 6.86 29.87 12.98
N LEU A 119 7.67 29.12 12.24
CA LEU A 119 8.73 28.28 12.82
C LEU A 119 9.85 29.13 13.44
N THR A 120 10.22 30.25 12.78
CA THR A 120 11.21 31.19 13.30
C THR A 120 10.73 31.86 14.59
N ILE A 121 9.47 32.30 14.62
CA ILE A 121 8.86 32.89 15.82
C ILE A 121 8.77 31.87 16.95
N ALA A 122 8.40 30.62 16.66
CA ALA A 122 8.31 29.55 17.66
C ALA A 122 9.67 29.26 18.32
N ILE A 123 10.74 29.19 17.51
CA ILE A 123 12.10 28.97 18.01
C ILE A 123 12.57 30.18 18.84
N ALA A 124 12.42 31.40 18.34
CA ALA A 124 12.82 32.61 19.06
C ALA A 124 12.04 32.80 20.39
N ARG A 125 10.76 32.41 20.42
CA ARG A 125 9.95 32.42 21.65
C ARG A 125 10.42 31.37 22.64
N SER A 126 10.89 30.21 22.16
CA SER A 126 11.38 29.14 23.01
C SER A 126 12.69 29.50 23.74
N GLU A 127 13.54 30.32 23.14
CA GLU A 127 14.76 30.84 23.76
C GLU A 127 14.46 31.90 24.85
N ASN A 128 13.44 32.74 24.63
CA ASN A 128 13.04 33.80 25.56
C ASN A 128 12.13 33.34 26.71
N GLN A 129 11.69 32.08 26.75
CA GLN A 129 10.79 31.56 27.79
C GLN A 129 11.44 31.33 29.17
N THR A 130 12.70 31.74 29.38
CA THR A 130 13.26 31.85 30.74
C THR A 130 12.79 33.12 31.48
N ILE A 131 12.05 34.04 30.84
CA ILE A 131 11.56 35.25 31.51
C ILE A 131 10.05 35.45 31.28
N ASN A 132 9.30 35.18 32.35
CA ASN A 132 7.95 35.64 32.70
C ASN A 132 6.72 34.85 32.19
N MET A 133 6.15 34.09 33.15
CA MET A 133 4.71 33.84 33.29
C MET A 133 3.91 35.15 33.23
N SER A 134 2.92 35.22 32.37
CA SER A 134 1.52 35.60 32.68
C SER A 134 0.72 35.81 31.39
N GLU A 135 -0.47 35.20 31.41
CA GLU A 135 -1.72 35.57 30.75
C GLU A 135 -1.70 36.44 29.47
N HIS A 136 -2.28 35.90 28.40
CA HIS A 136 -3.12 36.74 27.55
C HIS A 136 -4.36 35.99 27.05
N ASN A 137 -5.50 36.53 27.46
CA ASN A 137 -6.86 36.17 27.09
C ASN A 137 -7.07 36.21 25.57
N LEU A 138 -7.69 35.17 25.00
CA LEU A 138 -8.26 35.20 23.65
C LEU A 138 -9.74 35.53 23.73
N SER A 139 -10.06 36.81 23.76
CA SER A 139 -11.41 37.29 23.50
C SER A 139 -11.71 37.19 22.01
N LYS A 140 -12.77 36.41 21.71
CA LYS A 140 -13.54 36.41 20.47
C LYS A 140 -13.87 37.84 20.03
N ILE A 141 -13.63 38.15 18.75
CA ILE A 141 -14.48 39.07 17.98
C ILE A 141 -14.62 38.51 16.56
N SER A 142 -15.84 38.11 16.22
CA SER A 142 -16.32 37.87 14.87
C SER A 142 -16.69 39.21 14.22
N THR A 143 -16.41 39.42 12.93
CA THR A 143 -17.28 40.23 12.05
C THR A 143 -17.13 39.83 10.58
N ASP A 144 -18.27 39.80 9.91
CA ASP A 144 -18.62 39.33 8.56
C ASP A 144 -17.83 39.93 7.37
N ASN A 145 -17.81 39.20 6.24
CA ASN A 145 -18.46 39.63 4.97
C ASN A 145 -18.25 38.65 3.78
N ASN A 146 -19.37 38.18 3.22
CA ASN A 146 -19.71 37.83 1.82
C ASN A 146 -18.67 37.23 0.82
N VAL A 147 -18.59 35.89 0.72
CA VAL A 147 -18.28 35.24 -0.57
C VAL A 147 -19.10 33.97 -0.78
N THR A 148 -20.05 34.02 -1.71
CA THR A 148 -20.68 32.86 -2.35
C THR A 148 -19.74 32.30 -3.43
N ILE A 149 -19.01 31.22 -3.16
CA ILE A 149 -18.49 30.32 -4.21
C ILE A 149 -18.58 28.86 -3.74
N SER A 150 -19.43 28.13 -4.45
CA SER A 150 -19.37 26.70 -4.78
C SER A 150 -18.82 25.74 -3.72
N THR A 151 -19.76 25.08 -3.04
CA THR A 151 -19.59 23.79 -2.37
C THR A 151 -18.83 22.80 -3.25
N ASN A 152 -17.54 22.60 -2.98
CA ASN A 152 -16.85 21.38 -3.36
C ASN A 152 -16.61 20.57 -2.08
N ASN A 153 -17.58 19.71 -1.79
CA ASN A 153 -17.55 18.71 -0.72
C ASN A 153 -16.25 17.89 -0.78
N ARG A 154 -15.26 18.24 0.05
CA ARG A 154 -14.19 17.31 0.44
C ARG A 154 -13.96 17.22 1.96
N ASP A 155 -14.84 17.81 2.75
CA ASP A 155 -14.76 17.75 4.20
C ASP A 155 -15.90 16.91 4.79
N LYS A 156 -15.84 15.60 4.50
CA LYS A 156 -16.51 14.57 5.31
C LYS A 156 -15.87 13.19 5.08
N ILE A 157 -14.58 13.03 5.38
CA ILE A 157 -13.98 11.70 5.58
C ILE A 157 -14.13 11.33 7.06
N ASN A 158 -15.37 11.13 7.49
CA ASN A 158 -15.70 10.39 8.70
C ASN A 158 -16.68 9.29 8.26
N GLY A 159 -16.11 8.16 7.83
CA GLY A 159 -16.80 7.02 7.24
C GLY A 159 -16.68 7.00 5.71
N LEU A 160 -15.83 6.11 5.16
CA LEU A 160 -15.91 5.78 3.74
C LEU A 160 -17.35 5.34 3.45
N SER A 161 -18.08 6.12 2.66
CA SER A 161 -19.46 5.79 2.31
C SER A 161 -19.48 4.42 1.63
N PRO A 162 -20.42 3.52 1.98
CA PRO A 162 -20.55 2.22 1.33
C PRO A 162 -20.70 2.33 -0.20
N TYR A 163 -21.20 3.48 -0.67
CA TYR A 163 -21.27 3.81 -2.09
C TYR A 163 -19.89 3.90 -2.76
N LEU A 164 -18.90 4.51 -2.08
CA LEU A 164 -17.53 4.63 -2.59
C LEU A 164 -16.85 3.27 -2.68
N VAL A 165 -17.04 2.43 -1.66
CA VAL A 165 -16.50 1.06 -1.63
C VAL A 165 -17.13 0.20 -2.74
N PHE A 166 -18.44 0.33 -2.95
CA PHE A 166 -19.13 -0.35 -4.04
C PHE A 166 -18.59 0.07 -5.41
N LEU A 167 -18.43 1.38 -5.65
CA LEU A 167 -17.94 1.90 -6.91
C LEU A 167 -16.47 1.53 -7.16
N ALA A 168 -15.63 1.57 -6.12
CA ALA A 168 -14.25 1.09 -6.16
C ALA A 168 -14.18 -0.42 -6.47
N GLY A 169 -15.07 -1.22 -5.88
CA GLY A 169 -15.19 -2.65 -6.16
C GLY A 169 -15.59 -2.93 -7.61
N LEU A 170 -16.51 -2.14 -8.16
CA LEU A 170 -16.92 -2.23 -9.56
C LEU A 170 -15.75 -1.94 -10.50
N PHE A 171 -15.04 -0.83 -10.29
CA PHE A 171 -13.88 -0.48 -11.10
C PHE A 171 -12.73 -1.48 -10.94
N ALA A 172 -12.51 -2.01 -9.74
CA ALA A 172 -11.55 -3.09 -9.52
C ALA A 172 -11.92 -4.40 -10.24
N GLY A 173 -13.21 -4.60 -10.54
CA GLY A 173 -13.74 -5.70 -11.35
C GLY A 173 -13.39 -5.59 -12.84
N PHE A 174 -13.30 -4.37 -13.38
CA PHE A 174 -12.89 -4.10 -14.77
C PHE A 174 -11.37 -4.19 -14.98
N ASN A 175 -10.70 -5.08 -14.24
CA ASN A 175 -9.29 -5.36 -14.42
C ASN A 175 -9.09 -6.48 -15.47
N PRO A 176 -8.16 -6.35 -16.42
CA PRO A 176 -7.88 -7.38 -17.43
C PRO A 176 -7.64 -8.78 -16.83
N CYS A 177 -7.08 -8.86 -15.61
CA CYS A 177 -6.88 -10.12 -14.90
C CYS A 177 -8.20 -10.80 -14.48
N ILE A 178 -9.20 -10.03 -14.02
CA ILE A 178 -10.51 -10.60 -13.63
C ILE A 178 -11.26 -11.10 -14.87
N LEU A 179 -11.17 -10.39 -16.00
CA LEU A 179 -11.82 -10.81 -17.24
C LEU A 179 -11.35 -12.19 -17.70
N ALA A 180 -10.04 -12.45 -17.63
CA ALA A 180 -9.46 -13.77 -17.93
C ALA A 180 -10.02 -14.86 -17.01
N VAL A 181 -10.28 -14.54 -15.74
CA VAL A 181 -10.86 -15.48 -14.79
C VAL A 181 -12.32 -15.74 -15.00
N MET A 182 -13.10 -14.73 -15.35
CA MET A 182 -14.50 -14.95 -15.68
C MET A 182 -14.63 -15.92 -16.86
N ALA A 183 -13.76 -15.81 -17.87
CA ALA A 183 -13.69 -16.77 -18.97
C ALA A 183 -13.29 -18.18 -18.51
N PHE A 184 -12.30 -18.30 -17.62
CA PHE A 184 -11.90 -19.58 -17.03
C PHE A 184 -13.03 -20.22 -16.20
N LEU A 185 -13.66 -19.45 -15.32
CA LEU A 185 -14.79 -19.90 -14.49
C LEU A 185 -15.99 -20.31 -15.36
N ALA A 186 -16.30 -19.55 -16.41
CA ALA A 186 -17.35 -19.93 -17.36
C ALA A 186 -17.06 -21.27 -18.03
N THR A 187 -15.80 -21.53 -18.40
CA THR A 187 -15.38 -22.81 -18.98
C THR A 187 -15.51 -23.95 -17.96
N LEU A 188 -15.14 -23.71 -16.70
CA LEU A 188 -15.29 -24.71 -15.64
C LEU A 188 -16.76 -25.03 -15.33
N ILE A 189 -17.63 -24.02 -15.34
CA ILE A 189 -19.08 -24.20 -15.19
C ILE A 189 -19.61 -25.02 -16.36
N LEU A 190 -19.22 -24.70 -17.59
CA LEU A 190 -19.67 -25.41 -18.79
C LEU A 190 -19.18 -26.87 -18.84
N SER A 191 -18.00 -27.14 -18.27
CA SER A 191 -17.45 -28.48 -18.13
C SER A 191 -18.08 -29.29 -16.99
N SER A 192 -18.82 -28.66 -16.08
CA SER A 192 -19.46 -29.31 -14.96
C SER A 192 -20.92 -29.62 -15.30
N SER A 193 -21.31 -30.89 -15.29
CA SER A 193 -22.67 -31.34 -15.62
C SER A 193 -23.70 -31.09 -14.51
N GLU A 194 -23.37 -30.28 -13.50
CA GLU A 194 -24.28 -29.96 -12.40
C GLU A 194 -25.23 -28.80 -12.79
N GLY A 195 -26.52 -28.90 -12.46
CA GLY A 195 -27.50 -27.85 -12.73
C GLY A 195 -27.28 -26.56 -11.92
N HIS A 196 -28.26 -25.65 -11.90
CA HIS A 196 -28.16 -24.32 -11.23
C HIS A 196 -27.61 -24.35 -9.79
N LYS A 197 -27.86 -25.42 -9.04
CA LYS A 197 -27.34 -25.60 -7.66
C LYS A 197 -25.82 -25.84 -7.61
N GLY A 198 -25.25 -26.52 -8.61
CA GLY A 198 -23.81 -26.71 -8.73
C GLY A 198 -23.08 -25.41 -9.04
N ILE A 199 -23.68 -24.59 -9.91
CA ILE A 199 -23.19 -23.25 -10.24
C ILE A 199 -23.09 -22.38 -8.99
N PHE A 200 -24.14 -22.36 -8.16
CA PHE A 200 -24.13 -21.55 -6.94
C PHE A 200 -23.06 -22.02 -5.93
N LYS A 201 -22.86 -23.33 -5.78
CA LYS A 201 -21.78 -23.89 -4.95
C LYS A 201 -20.40 -23.48 -5.48
N MET A 202 -20.23 -23.46 -6.80
CA MET A 202 -18.97 -23.09 -7.45
C MET A 202 -18.63 -21.61 -7.19
N ILE A 203 -19.59 -20.71 -7.45
CA ILE A 203 -19.42 -19.26 -7.26
C ILE A 203 -19.17 -18.96 -5.77
N SER A 204 -19.95 -19.55 -4.87
CA SER A 204 -19.78 -19.36 -3.42
C SER A 204 -18.40 -19.83 -2.92
N GLY A 205 -17.93 -21.00 -3.37
CA GLY A 205 -16.59 -21.49 -3.04
C GLY A 205 -15.51 -20.55 -3.56
N PHE A 206 -15.63 -20.09 -4.80
CA PHE A 206 -14.68 -19.16 -5.42
C PHE A 206 -14.60 -17.82 -4.66
N CYS A 207 -15.75 -17.20 -4.35
CA CYS A 207 -15.81 -15.96 -3.56
C CYS A 207 -15.23 -16.14 -2.15
N THR A 208 -15.55 -17.25 -1.49
CA THR A 208 -15.02 -17.57 -0.15
C THR A 208 -13.49 -17.74 -0.17
N GLY A 209 -12.95 -18.36 -1.23
CA GLY A 209 -11.50 -18.48 -1.43
C GLY A 209 -10.81 -17.14 -1.60
N ILE A 210 -11.39 -16.23 -2.39
CA ILE A 210 -10.86 -14.88 -2.55
C ILE A 210 -10.87 -14.12 -1.22
N PHE A 211 -12.00 -14.13 -0.52
CA PHE A 211 -12.16 -13.44 0.76
C PHE A 211 -11.15 -13.94 1.80
N PHE A 212 -11.04 -15.27 1.97
CA PHE A 212 -10.15 -15.88 2.95
C PHE A 212 -8.67 -15.55 2.65
N THR A 213 -8.26 -15.64 1.38
CA THR A 213 -6.88 -15.33 1.00
C THR A 213 -6.55 -13.85 1.19
N TYR A 214 -7.46 -12.93 0.84
CA TYR A 214 -7.25 -11.50 1.08
C TYR A 214 -7.22 -11.14 2.56
N MET A 215 -8.02 -11.80 3.39
CA MET A 215 -7.95 -11.64 4.84
C MET A 215 -6.60 -12.12 5.38
N LEU A 216 -6.12 -13.29 4.95
CA LEU A 216 -4.83 -13.84 5.39
C LEU A 216 -3.66 -12.95 4.96
N VAL A 217 -3.66 -12.50 3.70
CA VAL A 217 -2.62 -11.59 3.16
C VAL A 217 -2.67 -10.23 3.87
N GLY A 218 -3.88 -9.69 4.11
CA GLY A 218 -4.09 -8.45 4.86
C GLY A 218 -3.54 -8.49 6.28
N LEU A 219 -3.74 -9.60 6.99
CA LEU A 219 -3.15 -9.80 8.33
C LEU A 219 -1.62 -9.97 8.25
N SER A 220 -1.13 -10.65 7.22
CA SER A 220 0.30 -10.87 7.01
C SER A 220 1.04 -9.57 6.71
N ILE A 221 0.42 -8.66 5.93
CA ILE A 221 1.06 -7.41 5.54
C ILE A 221 1.13 -6.42 6.71
N LEU A 222 0.06 -6.31 7.50
CA LEU A 222 0.03 -5.43 8.68
C LEU A 222 1.11 -5.80 9.72
N GLY A 223 1.37 -7.10 9.90
CA GLY A 223 2.41 -7.57 10.82
C GLY A 223 3.84 -7.35 10.31
N THR A 224 4.04 -7.25 9.00
CA THR A 224 5.39 -7.19 8.39
C THR A 224 5.88 -5.74 8.16
N ILE A 225 4.97 -4.82 7.80
CA ILE A 225 5.33 -3.42 7.50
C ILE A 225 5.96 -2.71 8.71
N GLN A 226 5.54 -3.07 9.92
CA GLN A 226 5.98 -2.39 11.13
C GLN A 226 7.43 -2.72 11.54
N MET A 227 8.05 -3.73 10.93
CA MET A 227 9.37 -4.22 11.36
C MET A 227 10.54 -3.74 10.49
N LEU A 228 10.36 -3.48 9.18
CA LEU A 228 11.49 -3.06 8.32
C LEU A 228 11.07 -2.15 7.15
N PRO A 229 11.31 -0.83 7.20
CA PRO A 229 11.07 0.08 6.07
C PRO A 229 11.97 -0.24 4.85
N SER A 230 13.15 -0.83 5.06
CA SER A 230 14.06 -1.25 3.99
C SER A 230 13.48 -2.32 3.05
N LEU A 231 12.52 -3.14 3.52
CA LEU A 231 11.89 -4.17 2.70
C LEU A 231 10.84 -3.60 1.73
N LYS A 232 10.26 -2.43 2.04
CA LYS A 232 9.22 -1.78 1.21
C LYS A 232 9.73 -1.50 -0.21
N SER A 233 10.96 -0.99 -0.31
CA SER A 233 11.60 -0.69 -1.61
C SER A 233 11.88 -1.94 -2.45
N ILE A 234 12.36 -3.01 -1.81
CA ILE A 234 12.68 -4.28 -2.47
C ILE A 234 11.40 -4.97 -2.96
N ILE A 235 10.35 -5.03 -2.13
CA ILE A 235 9.06 -5.62 -2.50
C ILE A 235 8.45 -4.87 -3.68
N THR A 236 8.45 -3.53 -3.63
CA THR A 236 7.87 -2.69 -4.70
C THR A 236 8.62 -2.90 -6.03
N THR A 237 9.95 -2.87 -6.00
CA THR A 237 10.78 -3.10 -7.20
C THR A 237 10.54 -4.50 -7.77
N THR A 238 10.48 -5.52 -6.91
CA THR A 238 10.23 -6.91 -7.33
C THR A 238 8.85 -7.07 -7.94
N MET A 239 7.82 -6.46 -7.35
CA MET A 239 6.45 -6.49 -7.88
C MET A 239 6.37 -5.82 -9.27
N VAL A 240 7.01 -4.67 -9.46
CA VAL A 240 7.04 -3.96 -10.75
C VAL A 240 7.71 -4.81 -11.83
N VAL A 241 8.87 -5.40 -11.52
CA VAL A 241 9.59 -6.30 -12.46
C VAL A 241 8.74 -7.52 -12.80
N LEU A 242 8.10 -8.14 -11.80
CA LEU A 242 7.25 -9.32 -12.01
C LEU A 242 6.03 -8.99 -12.89
N ILE A 243 5.35 -7.86 -12.66
CA ILE A 243 4.23 -7.40 -13.50
C ILE A 243 4.71 -7.12 -14.92
N PHE A 244 5.88 -6.49 -15.08
CA PHE A 244 6.45 -6.22 -16.39
C PHE A 244 6.74 -7.50 -17.18
N ILE A 245 7.32 -8.52 -16.52
CA ILE A 245 7.56 -9.84 -17.12
C ILE A 245 6.24 -10.52 -17.50
N LEU A 246 5.24 -10.53 -16.61
CA LEU A 246 3.92 -11.10 -16.90
C LEU A 246 3.22 -10.38 -18.05
N GLY A 247 3.36 -9.05 -18.14
CA GLY A 247 2.83 -8.24 -19.24
C GLY A 247 3.50 -8.57 -20.57
N CYS A 248 4.83 -8.64 -20.60
CA CYS A 248 5.59 -9.09 -21.77
C CYS A 248 5.23 -10.54 -22.17
N TRP A 249 4.96 -11.41 -21.20
CA TRP A 249 4.54 -12.78 -21.47
C TRP A 249 3.15 -12.82 -22.13
N GLN A 250 2.21 -11.99 -21.68
CA GLN A 250 0.88 -11.90 -22.31
C GLN A 250 0.96 -11.40 -23.76
N ILE A 251 1.81 -10.40 -24.05
CA ILE A 251 1.97 -9.92 -25.42
C ILE A 251 2.59 -11.00 -26.33
N TYR A 252 3.56 -11.75 -25.78
CA TYR A 252 4.18 -12.87 -26.49
C TYR A 252 3.16 -14.00 -26.74
N ASP A 253 2.32 -14.36 -25.76
CA ASP A 253 1.32 -15.40 -25.94
C ASP A 253 0.27 -15.02 -26.99
N ALA A 254 -0.15 -13.75 -27.02
CA ALA A 254 -1.06 -13.22 -28.04
C ALA A 254 -0.47 -13.31 -29.46
N TYR A 255 0.82 -13.01 -29.62
CA TYR A 255 1.53 -13.16 -30.90
C TYR A 255 1.72 -14.64 -31.27
N HIS A 256 2.06 -15.49 -30.29
CA HIS A 256 2.27 -16.92 -30.50
C HIS A 256 1.00 -17.63 -30.95
N LEU A 257 -0.15 -17.28 -30.36
CA LEU A 257 -1.47 -17.82 -30.71
C LEU A 257 -1.84 -17.64 -32.19
N LYS A 258 -1.45 -16.51 -32.79
CA LYS A 258 -1.70 -16.23 -34.20
C LYS A 258 -0.90 -17.14 -35.14
N LYS A 259 0.27 -17.62 -34.71
CA LYS A 259 1.21 -18.37 -35.57
C LYS A 259 1.22 -19.87 -35.31
N LYS A 260 0.97 -20.29 -34.07
CA LYS A 260 0.77 -21.68 -33.66
C LYS A 260 -0.55 -21.72 -32.89
N SER A 261 -1.52 -22.52 -33.35
CA SER A 261 -2.85 -22.68 -32.73
C SER A 261 -2.85 -23.32 -31.33
N ARG A 262 -1.77 -23.17 -30.55
CA ARG A 262 -1.62 -23.66 -29.19
C ARG A 262 -1.16 -22.52 -28.28
N SER A 263 -1.92 -22.26 -27.22
CA SER A 263 -1.54 -21.32 -26.16
C SER A 263 -0.33 -21.84 -25.41
N THR A 264 0.62 -20.93 -25.14
CA THR A 264 1.74 -21.17 -24.22
C THR A 264 1.22 -21.33 -22.80
N PHE A 265 0.05 -20.74 -22.48
CA PHE A 265 -0.68 -20.91 -21.23
C PHE A 265 -1.44 -22.24 -21.19
N GLN A 266 -0.78 -23.33 -21.56
CA GLN A 266 -1.36 -24.65 -21.40
C GLN A 266 -1.43 -24.97 -19.91
N THR A 267 -2.64 -25.07 -19.36
CA THR A 267 -2.86 -25.45 -17.97
C THR A 267 -2.02 -26.70 -17.67
N PRO A 268 -1.13 -26.64 -16.66
CA PRO A 268 -0.20 -27.73 -16.43
C PRO A 268 -0.99 -29.00 -16.15
N LYS A 269 -0.59 -30.12 -16.76
CA LYS A 269 -1.29 -31.41 -16.63
C LYS A 269 -1.47 -31.82 -15.16
N ALA A 270 -0.60 -31.36 -14.26
CA ALA A 270 -0.71 -31.53 -12.82
C ALA A 270 -1.96 -30.84 -12.23
N LEU A 271 -2.30 -29.63 -12.70
CA LEU A 271 -3.50 -28.91 -12.31
C LEU A 271 -4.74 -29.63 -12.81
N ILE A 272 -4.75 -30.08 -14.07
CA ILE A 272 -5.87 -30.88 -14.62
C ILE A 272 -6.05 -32.18 -13.82
N LYS A 273 -4.96 -32.86 -13.47
CA LYS A 273 -4.99 -34.10 -12.67
C LYS A 273 -5.44 -33.86 -11.23
N LEU A 274 -5.09 -32.72 -10.63
CA LEU A 274 -5.58 -32.28 -9.33
C LEU A 274 -7.08 -31.95 -9.40
N LEU A 275 -7.51 -31.25 -10.46
CA LEU A 275 -8.91 -30.94 -10.75
C LEU A 275 -9.72 -32.23 -10.85
N GLU A 276 -9.24 -33.21 -11.62
CA GLU A 276 -9.94 -34.47 -11.85
C GLU A 276 -10.01 -35.34 -10.59
N LYS A 277 -8.93 -35.38 -9.78
CA LYS A 277 -8.90 -36.12 -8.51
C LYS A 277 -9.82 -35.50 -7.46
N THR A 278 -9.91 -34.17 -7.41
CA THR A 278 -10.75 -33.43 -6.46
C THR A 278 -12.20 -33.29 -6.94
N SER A 279 -12.45 -33.29 -8.25
CA SER A 279 -13.79 -33.24 -8.87
C SER A 279 -14.65 -34.45 -8.52
N LYS A 280 -14.06 -35.59 -8.20
CA LYS A 280 -14.79 -36.78 -7.74
C LYS A 280 -15.28 -36.69 -6.29
N GLY A 281 -14.80 -35.71 -5.51
CA GLY A 281 -15.10 -35.59 -4.10
C GLY A 281 -15.92 -34.36 -3.75
N ASN A 282 -15.39 -33.14 -3.98
CA ASN A 282 -15.99 -31.92 -3.44
C ASN A 282 -15.72 -30.69 -4.33
N ILE A 283 -16.65 -30.38 -5.24
CA ILE A 283 -16.58 -29.27 -6.21
C ILE A 283 -16.46 -27.89 -5.51
N PHE A 284 -16.99 -27.78 -4.29
CA PHE A 284 -16.85 -26.59 -3.46
C PHE A 284 -15.38 -26.30 -3.10
N LEU A 285 -14.64 -27.32 -2.67
CA LEU A 285 -13.23 -27.20 -2.29
C LEU A 285 -12.36 -26.87 -3.51
N LEU A 286 -12.69 -27.44 -4.67
CA LEU A 286 -12.01 -27.14 -5.92
C LEU A 286 -12.10 -25.64 -6.27
N SER A 287 -13.30 -25.08 -6.12
CA SER A 287 -13.58 -23.67 -6.44
C SER A 287 -12.91 -22.73 -5.43
N PHE A 288 -12.91 -23.11 -4.15
CA PHE A 288 -12.22 -22.39 -3.09
C PHE A 288 -10.71 -22.29 -3.33
N VAL A 289 -10.04 -23.42 -3.61
CA VAL A 289 -8.60 -23.43 -3.87
C VAL A 289 -8.26 -22.65 -5.15
N SER A 290 -9.08 -22.80 -6.20
CA SER A 290 -8.91 -22.03 -7.43
C SER A 290 -9.03 -20.52 -7.20
N GLY A 291 -10.02 -20.08 -6.41
CA GLY A 291 -10.18 -18.67 -6.03
C GLY A 291 -8.99 -18.14 -5.23
N GLY A 292 -8.50 -18.93 -4.28
CA GLY A 292 -7.33 -18.56 -3.50
C GLY A 292 -6.04 -18.42 -4.33
N ILE A 293 -5.72 -19.41 -5.17
CA ILE A 293 -4.55 -19.35 -6.05
C ILE A 293 -4.64 -18.14 -6.99
N PHE A 294 -5.83 -17.86 -7.53
CA PHE A 294 -6.01 -16.71 -8.40
C PHE A 294 -5.83 -15.37 -7.66
N SER A 295 -6.31 -15.27 -6.43
CA SER A 295 -6.06 -14.10 -5.57
C SER A 295 -4.57 -13.83 -5.35
N LEU A 296 -3.76 -14.87 -5.18
CA LEU A 296 -2.31 -14.74 -5.02
C LEU A 296 -1.65 -14.24 -6.32
N VAL A 297 -2.06 -14.75 -7.48
CA VAL A 297 -1.56 -14.28 -8.78
C VAL A 297 -1.97 -12.82 -9.04
N LYS A 298 -3.15 -12.42 -8.57
CA LYS A 298 -3.65 -11.03 -8.66
C LYS A 298 -3.01 -10.08 -7.64
N ALA A 299 -2.49 -10.59 -6.53
CA ALA A 299 -1.88 -9.79 -5.46
C ALA A 299 -0.90 -8.70 -5.96
N PRO A 300 0.05 -8.95 -6.88
CA PRO A 300 0.92 -7.90 -7.43
C PRO A 300 0.17 -6.76 -8.10
N CYS A 301 -0.90 -7.06 -8.86
CA CYS A 301 -1.64 -6.08 -9.65
C CYS A 301 -2.48 -5.10 -8.81
N VAL A 302 -2.84 -5.49 -7.59
CA VAL A 302 -3.62 -4.63 -6.68
C VAL A 302 -2.78 -4.18 -5.48
N GLY A 303 -1.73 -4.93 -5.15
CA GLY A 303 -0.81 -4.64 -4.06
C GLY A 303 -0.20 -3.26 -4.16
N GLY A 304 0.23 -2.83 -5.36
CA GLY A 304 0.77 -1.48 -5.56
C GLY A 304 -0.22 -0.36 -5.20
N ILE A 305 -1.52 -0.56 -5.43
CA ILE A 305 -2.56 0.40 -5.05
C ILE A 305 -2.73 0.40 -3.53
N TYR A 306 -2.81 -0.78 -2.91
CA TYR A 306 -2.91 -0.88 -1.44
C TYR A 306 -1.69 -0.30 -0.72
N PHE A 307 -0.48 -0.54 -1.22
CA PHE A 307 0.76 0.06 -0.72
C PHE A 307 0.91 1.56 -1.02
N SER A 308 0.10 2.11 -1.91
CA SER A 308 0.04 3.57 -2.11
C SER A 308 -0.98 4.24 -1.19
N ILE A 309 -1.86 3.44 -0.56
CA ILE A 309 -2.90 3.90 0.36
C ILE A 309 -2.44 3.73 1.81
N LEU A 310 -1.71 2.65 2.12
CA LEU A 310 -0.94 2.48 3.36
C LEU A 310 0.42 3.15 3.26
#